data_AF-A0ABD0MFB6-F1
#
_entry.id   AF-A0ABD0MFB6-F1
#
_cell.length_a   1.000
_cell.length_b   1.000
_cell.length_c   1.000
_cell.angle_alpha   90.00
_cell.angle_beta   90.00
_cell.angle_gamma   90.00
#
_symmetry.space_group_name_H-M   'P 1'
#
loop_
_entity.id
_entity.type
_entity.pdbx_description
1 polymer ?
#
loop_
_entity_poly.entity_id
_entity_poly.type
_entity_poly.pdbx_seq_one_letter_code
_entity_poly.pdbx_strand_id
1 'polypeptide(L)'
;IHERDGSLPPPVMPCAGPSCSCKVTRSRTRTRWPRTWHHQRGKRAIALVKLRQRGFCTVLPSIHLANLHSLPNKTDELLLFTRTNKDFSNSVALCFMETWLNDAIPDGMLHLPGYQLFRADHDAESMGKSRGGRMCFYINERWCTDVTVLKKMCCSDLEALFINCKPFYSPREFCSFILVSVYIPPQNTRTLF
;
A
#
# COMPACT_ATOMS: atom_id res chain seq x y z
N ILE A 1 -41.66 -61.12 14.96
CA ILE A 1 -40.30 -61.70 15.09
C ILE A 1 -39.30 -60.58 14.84
N HIS A 2 -38.28 -60.48 15.70
CA HIS A 2 -37.22 -59.44 15.82
C HIS A 2 -37.63 -58.17 16.57
N GLU A 3 -37.21 -58.01 17.83
CA GLU A 3 -35.91 -57.48 18.35
C GLU A 3 -36.03 -55.95 18.58
N ARG A 4 -35.51 -55.29 19.62
CA ARG A 4 -34.49 -55.60 20.63
C ARG A 4 -34.66 -54.61 21.81
N ASP A 5 -34.55 -55.11 23.04
CA ASP A 5 -34.51 -54.36 24.31
C ASP A 5 -33.10 -53.84 24.64
N GLY A 6 -33.04 -52.77 25.46
CA GLY A 6 -32.22 -52.79 26.68
C GLY A 6 -30.75 -52.32 26.66
N SER A 7 -30.58 -51.03 26.94
CA SER A 7 -29.64 -50.39 27.90
C SER A 7 -28.44 -51.15 28.56
N LEU A 8 -27.26 -50.51 28.46
CA LEU A 8 -26.22 -50.22 29.50
C LEU A 8 -25.24 -51.35 29.99
N PRO A 9 -24.04 -50.98 30.56
CA PRO A 9 -22.72 -51.34 30.02
C PRO A 9 -21.88 -52.23 30.96
N PRO A 10 -20.65 -52.60 30.58
CA PRO A 10 -19.56 -52.67 31.56
C PRO A 10 -18.18 -52.32 30.94
N PRO A 11 -17.03 -52.59 31.59
CA PRO A 11 -16.45 -51.83 32.70
C PRO A 11 -15.01 -51.35 32.40
N VAL A 12 -14.47 -50.54 33.31
CA VAL A 12 -13.08 -50.06 33.33
C VAL A 12 -12.09 -51.23 33.49
N MET A 13 -10.97 -51.22 32.75
CA MET A 13 -9.87 -52.18 32.88
C MET A 13 -8.53 -51.49 33.23
N PRO A 14 -7.65 -52.13 34.04
CA PRO A 14 -6.48 -51.48 34.64
C PRO A 14 -5.11 -51.91 34.05
N CYS A 15 -4.14 -51.01 34.24
CA CYS A 15 -2.71 -51.17 34.61
C CYS A 15 -1.72 -52.08 33.85
N ALA A 16 -0.50 -51.49 33.71
CA ALA A 16 0.85 -52.06 33.83
C ALA A 16 1.51 -52.78 32.63
N GLY A 17 2.73 -52.33 32.28
CA GLY A 17 3.71 -53.08 31.46
C GLY A 17 4.37 -54.23 32.26
N PRO A 18 5.55 -54.78 31.90
CA PRO A 18 6.55 -54.33 30.92
C PRO A 18 7.12 -55.45 30.00
N SER A 19 8.12 -55.04 29.21
CA SER A 19 9.17 -55.85 28.57
C SER A 19 8.91 -56.42 27.17
N CYS A 20 9.71 -55.92 26.22
CA CYS A 20 10.41 -56.77 25.25
C CYS A 20 11.64 -56.01 24.74
N SER A 21 12.79 -56.52 25.12
CA SER A 21 14.12 -56.07 24.74
C SER A 21 14.45 -56.56 23.33
N CYS A 22 14.58 -55.64 22.38
CA CYS A 22 15.35 -55.87 21.16
C CYS A 22 16.51 -54.87 21.13
N LYS A 23 17.68 -55.30 21.61
CA LYS A 23 18.95 -54.57 21.47
C LYS A 23 19.39 -54.63 20.01
N VAL A 24 19.01 -53.63 19.22
CA VAL A 24 19.72 -53.32 17.97
C VAL A 24 20.77 -52.27 18.30
N THR A 25 22.01 -52.72 18.50
CA THR A 25 23.20 -51.87 18.50
C THR A 25 23.40 -51.31 17.09
N ARG A 26 22.68 -50.23 16.77
CA ARG A 26 23.00 -49.38 15.63
C ARG A 26 23.80 -48.20 16.17
N SER A 27 25.11 -48.26 16.00
CA SER A 27 26.00 -47.11 16.16
C SER A 27 25.42 -45.94 15.36
N ARG A 28 24.75 -45.02 16.05
CA ARG A 28 24.38 -43.73 15.48
C ARG A 28 25.66 -42.93 15.33
N THR A 29 26.41 -43.17 14.26
CA THR A 29 27.20 -42.10 13.67
C THR A 29 26.18 -41.03 13.30
N ARG A 30 26.05 -40.02 14.17
CA ARG A 30 25.44 -38.73 13.84
C ARG A 30 26.30 -38.18 12.70
N THR A 31 25.96 -38.52 11.46
CA THR A 31 26.35 -37.72 10.31
C THR A 31 25.66 -36.39 10.51
N ARG A 32 26.41 -35.49 11.15
CA ARG A 32 26.09 -34.07 11.27
C ARG A 32 26.17 -33.54 9.86
N TRP A 33 25.06 -33.63 9.12
CA TRP A 33 24.92 -32.95 7.84
C TRP A 33 25.40 -31.51 8.04
N PRO A 34 26.34 -31.01 7.22
CA PRO A 34 26.83 -29.65 7.36
C PRO A 34 25.61 -28.74 7.31
N ARG A 35 25.49 -27.87 8.31
CA ARG A 35 24.46 -26.83 8.36
C ARG A 35 24.46 -26.18 6.99
N THR A 36 23.38 -26.39 6.25
CA THR A 36 23.16 -25.75 4.96
C THR A 36 23.50 -24.29 5.14
N TRP A 37 24.39 -23.78 4.28
CA TRP A 37 24.74 -22.37 4.23
C TRP A 37 23.46 -21.60 3.88
N HIS A 38 22.66 -21.30 4.89
CA HIS A 38 21.58 -20.35 4.75
C HIS A 38 22.27 -19.02 4.51
N HIS A 39 22.38 -18.62 3.23
CA HIS A 39 22.69 -17.25 2.88
C HIS A 39 21.83 -16.38 3.79
N GLN A 40 22.48 -15.58 4.64
CA GLN A 40 21.77 -14.66 5.51
C GLN A 40 20.90 -13.79 4.61
N ARG A 41 19.58 -14.03 4.61
CA ARG A 41 18.66 -13.20 3.84
C ARG A 41 18.89 -11.77 4.31
N GLY A 42 19.15 -10.87 3.36
CA GLY A 42 19.52 -9.50 3.69
C GLY A 42 18.51 -8.88 4.66
N LYS A 43 18.99 -8.28 5.75
CA LYS A 43 18.17 -7.63 6.78
C LYS A 43 17.14 -6.65 6.18
N ARG A 44 17.51 -5.99 5.07
CA ARG A 44 16.67 -5.05 4.30
C ARG A 44 15.42 -5.72 3.71
N ALA A 45 15.55 -6.91 3.13
CA ALA A 45 14.42 -7.64 2.57
C ALA A 45 13.41 -8.04 3.66
N ILE A 46 13.91 -8.43 4.83
CA ILE A 46 13.06 -8.77 5.99
C ILE A 46 12.34 -7.54 6.53
N ALA A 47 13.03 -6.39 6.63
CA ALA A 47 12.41 -5.13 7.05
C ALA A 47 11.29 -4.69 6.08
N LEU A 48 11.55 -4.77 4.78
CA LEU A 48 10.55 -4.47 3.75
C LEU A 48 9.32 -5.38 3.83
N VAL A 49 9.54 -6.69 4.05
CA VAL A 49 8.43 -7.64 4.25
C VAL A 49 7.61 -7.28 5.49
N LYS A 50 8.27 -6.93 6.60
CA LYS A 50 7.59 -6.48 7.82
C LYS A 50 6.78 -5.19 7.61
N LEU A 51 7.30 -4.25 6.82
CA LEU A 51 6.57 -3.03 6.45
C LEU A 51 5.34 -3.36 5.61
N ARG A 52 5.50 -4.21 4.58
CA ARG A 52 4.37 -4.68 3.76
C ARG A 52 3.30 -5.41 4.57
N GLN A 53 3.69 -6.17 5.60
CA GLN A 53 2.76 -6.84 6.52
C GLN A 53 1.97 -5.88 7.40
N ARG A 54 2.51 -4.69 7.70
CA ARG A 54 1.81 -3.66 8.50
C ARG A 54 0.74 -2.93 7.70
N GLY A 55 0.80 -2.97 6.36
CA GLY A 55 -0.16 -2.30 5.49
C GLY A 55 -0.23 -0.80 5.77
N PHE A 56 -1.42 -0.30 6.08
CA PHE A 56 -1.68 1.13 6.35
C PHE A 56 -1.36 1.56 7.79
N CYS A 57 -0.99 0.63 8.68
CA CYS A 57 -0.63 0.91 10.06
C CYS A 57 0.88 1.17 10.23
N THR A 58 1.53 1.75 9.22
CA THR A 58 2.94 2.12 9.27
C THR A 58 3.11 3.49 9.94
N VAL A 59 4.22 3.66 10.66
CA VAL A 59 4.55 4.94 11.31
C VAL A 59 4.76 6.06 10.28
N LEU A 60 5.19 5.69 9.07
CA LEU A 60 5.37 6.60 7.94
C LEU A 60 4.49 6.15 6.76
N PRO A 61 3.79 7.07 6.09
CA PRO A 61 2.96 6.75 4.94
C PRO A 61 3.81 6.39 3.71
N SER A 62 3.37 5.40 2.94
CA SER A 62 3.95 5.04 1.64
C SER A 62 3.36 5.95 0.54
N ILE A 63 4.22 6.71 -0.14
CA ILE A 63 3.80 7.67 -1.17
C ILE A 63 4.43 7.28 -2.51
N HIS A 64 3.63 7.19 -3.57
CA HIS A 64 4.13 7.06 -4.93
C HIS A 64 4.02 8.40 -5.65
N LEU A 65 5.13 8.84 -6.21
CA LEU A 65 5.21 10.05 -7.03
C LEU A 65 5.55 9.65 -8.46
N ALA A 66 4.77 10.10 -9.43
CA ALA A 66 5.08 9.87 -10.84
C ALA A 66 4.69 11.06 -11.71
N ASN A 67 5.50 11.34 -12.73
CA ASN A 67 5.14 12.24 -13.80
C ASN A 67 4.45 11.42 -14.90
N LEU A 68 3.17 11.67 -15.15
CA LEU A 68 2.39 10.87 -16.09
C LEU A 68 2.38 11.45 -17.50
N HIS A 69 2.57 12.75 -17.69
CA HIS A 69 2.43 13.42 -18.99
C HIS A 69 1.12 13.03 -19.71
N SER A 70 -0.01 13.57 -19.26
CA SER A 70 -1.40 13.18 -19.59
C SER A 70 -1.93 11.99 -18.78
N LEU A 71 -2.75 12.30 -17.77
CA LEU A 71 -3.48 11.31 -16.98
C LEU A 71 -4.68 10.69 -17.73
N PRO A 72 -5.52 11.46 -18.45
CA PRO A 72 -6.72 10.92 -19.11
C PRO A 72 -6.45 9.74 -20.05
N ASN A 73 -5.30 9.74 -20.72
CA ASN A 73 -4.92 8.69 -21.67
C ASN A 73 -4.45 7.39 -20.98
N LYS A 74 -4.23 7.42 -19.67
CA LYS A 74 -3.56 6.34 -18.90
C LYS A 74 -4.44 5.79 -17.78
N THR A 75 -5.70 6.18 -17.69
CA THR A 75 -6.60 5.76 -16.62
C THR A 75 -6.81 4.24 -16.60
N ASP A 76 -6.96 3.60 -17.77
CA ASP A 76 -7.12 2.15 -17.88
C ASP A 76 -5.85 1.39 -17.48
N GLU A 77 -4.69 1.86 -17.92
CA GLU A 77 -3.40 1.31 -17.51
C GLU A 77 -3.20 1.46 -15.99
N LEU A 78 -3.58 2.60 -15.44
CA LEU A 78 -3.50 2.89 -14.02
C LEU A 78 -4.44 1.98 -13.20
N LEU A 79 -5.63 1.70 -13.73
CA LEU A 79 -6.58 0.77 -13.14
C LEU A 79 -6.00 -0.65 -13.10
N LEU A 80 -5.44 -1.12 -14.23
CA LEU A 80 -4.76 -2.41 -14.29
C LEU A 80 -3.56 -2.45 -13.35
N PHE A 81 -2.78 -1.38 -13.31
CA PHE A 81 -1.60 -1.28 -12.45
C PHE A 81 -1.97 -1.35 -10.97
N THR A 82 -3.07 -0.69 -10.58
CA THR A 82 -3.63 -0.77 -9.21
C THR A 82 -4.07 -2.18 -8.86
N ARG A 83 -4.58 -2.96 -9.81
CA ARG A 83 -5.01 -4.34 -9.56
C ARG A 83 -3.85 -5.32 -9.46
N THR A 84 -2.85 -5.16 -10.33
CA THR A 84 -1.74 -6.11 -10.45
C THR A 84 -0.61 -5.82 -9.44
N ASN A 85 -0.32 -4.55 -9.16
CA ASN A 85 0.80 -4.17 -8.30
C ASN A 85 0.34 -3.92 -6.85
N LYS A 86 0.73 -4.83 -5.94
CA LYS A 86 0.42 -4.72 -4.51
C LYS A 86 1.13 -3.58 -3.80
N ASP A 87 2.33 -3.20 -4.23
CA ASP A 87 3.04 -2.08 -3.58
C ASP A 87 2.33 -0.76 -3.92
N PHE A 88 1.86 -0.64 -5.17
CA PHE A 88 1.08 0.50 -5.60
C PHE A 88 -0.30 0.55 -4.93
N SER A 89 -1.02 -0.56 -4.88
CA SER A 89 -2.38 -0.59 -4.28
C SER A 89 -2.39 -0.45 -2.76
N ASN A 90 -1.32 -0.85 -2.07
CA ASN A 90 -1.14 -0.62 -0.64
C ASN A 90 -0.47 0.73 -0.33
N SER A 91 -0.34 1.60 -1.32
CA SER A 91 0.16 2.94 -1.08
C SER A 91 -0.88 3.81 -0.43
N VAL A 92 -0.41 4.63 0.48
CA VAL A 92 -1.23 5.59 1.21
C VAL A 92 -1.68 6.72 0.30
N ALA A 93 -0.75 7.27 -0.49
CA ALA A 93 -1.01 8.36 -1.39
C ALA A 93 -0.30 8.14 -2.73
N LEU A 94 -0.99 8.46 -3.82
CA LEU A 94 -0.41 8.55 -5.15
C LEU A 94 -0.45 10.02 -5.57
N CYS A 95 0.68 10.53 -6.02
CA CYS A 95 0.84 11.90 -6.45
C CYS A 95 1.26 11.88 -7.92
N PHE A 96 0.40 12.38 -8.79
CA PHE A 96 0.69 12.49 -10.20
C PHE A 96 0.95 13.92 -10.60
N MET A 97 2.00 14.10 -11.38
CA MET A 97 2.40 15.36 -11.99
C MET A 97 2.19 15.32 -13.51
N GLU A 98 2.09 16.49 -14.11
CA GLU A 98 1.72 16.77 -15.50
C GLU A 98 0.50 15.99 -15.99
N THR A 99 -0.58 16.04 -15.20
CA THR A 99 -1.82 15.31 -15.47
C THR A 99 -2.62 15.89 -16.65
N TRP A 100 -2.43 17.17 -16.98
CA TRP A 100 -3.13 17.93 -18.03
C TRP A 100 -4.66 17.82 -17.91
N LEU A 101 -5.15 18.00 -16.69
CA LEU A 101 -6.57 17.96 -16.38
C LEU A 101 -7.21 19.34 -16.55
N ASN A 102 -8.43 19.36 -17.08
CA ASN A 102 -9.25 20.55 -17.23
C ASN A 102 -10.61 20.31 -16.55
N ASP A 103 -11.33 21.38 -16.21
CA ASP A 103 -12.66 21.29 -15.58
C ASP A 103 -13.70 20.58 -16.45
N ALA A 104 -13.47 20.51 -17.78
CA ALA A 104 -14.29 19.76 -18.72
C ALA A 104 -14.26 18.23 -18.50
N ILE A 105 -13.21 17.71 -17.85
CA ILE A 105 -13.05 16.27 -17.62
C ILE A 105 -13.82 15.90 -16.33
N PRO A 106 -14.82 15.01 -16.39
CA PRO A 106 -15.55 14.60 -15.20
C PRO A 106 -14.72 13.66 -14.32
N ASP A 107 -14.88 13.78 -13.00
CA ASP A 107 -14.15 12.96 -12.02
C ASP A 107 -14.43 11.45 -12.16
N GLY A 108 -15.61 11.09 -12.69
CA GLY A 108 -15.97 9.68 -12.94
C GLY A 108 -15.03 8.98 -13.92
N MET A 109 -14.43 9.71 -14.87
CA MET A 109 -13.46 9.16 -15.82
C MET A 109 -12.09 8.90 -15.19
N LEU A 110 -11.79 9.60 -14.10
CA LEU A 110 -10.51 9.54 -13.38
C LEU A 110 -10.60 8.66 -12.12
N HIS A 111 -11.73 7.98 -11.93
CA HIS A 111 -12.03 7.22 -10.74
C HIS A 111 -11.14 5.98 -10.62
N LEU A 112 -10.39 5.89 -9.51
CA LEU A 112 -9.62 4.72 -9.12
C LEU A 112 -10.28 4.05 -7.91
N PRO A 113 -10.64 2.75 -7.99
CA PRO A 113 -11.30 2.06 -6.88
C PRO A 113 -10.47 2.09 -5.60
N GLY A 114 -11.09 2.53 -4.50
CA GLY A 114 -10.45 2.62 -3.18
C GLY A 114 -9.56 3.85 -2.98
N TYR A 115 -9.63 4.82 -3.90
CA TYR A 115 -8.90 6.09 -3.80
C TYR A 115 -9.83 7.29 -3.99
N GLN A 116 -9.63 8.31 -3.16
CA GLN A 116 -10.25 9.62 -3.30
C GLN A 116 -9.38 10.53 -4.16
N LEU A 117 -9.98 11.15 -5.18
CA LEU A 117 -9.31 12.06 -6.09
C LEU A 117 -9.34 13.50 -5.57
N PHE A 118 -8.18 14.14 -5.50
CA PHE A 118 -8.03 15.57 -5.27
C PHE A 118 -7.23 16.19 -6.41
N ARG A 119 -7.85 17.08 -7.16
CA ARG A 119 -7.27 17.68 -8.37
C ARG A 119 -7.04 19.17 -8.20
N ALA A 120 -5.96 19.66 -8.79
CA ALA A 120 -5.65 21.09 -8.91
C ALA A 120 -5.81 21.52 -10.37
N ASP A 121 -7.05 21.64 -10.80
CA ASP A 121 -7.38 22.11 -12.14
C ASP A 121 -7.29 23.61 -12.21
N HIS A 122 -6.90 24.06 -13.40
CA HIS A 122 -7.00 25.43 -13.83
C HIS A 122 -7.12 25.42 -15.33
N ASP A 123 -7.87 26.37 -15.87
CA ASP A 123 -7.99 26.51 -17.32
C ASP A 123 -6.68 27.02 -17.90
N ALA A 124 -6.22 26.37 -18.95
CA ALA A 124 -5.05 26.73 -19.73
C ALA A 124 -5.08 28.23 -20.13
N GLU A 125 -6.26 28.70 -20.54
CA GLU A 125 -6.51 30.08 -20.98
C GLU A 125 -6.42 31.09 -19.83
N SER A 126 -6.97 30.75 -18.66
CA SER A 126 -6.95 31.64 -17.48
C SER A 126 -5.53 31.92 -16.98
N MET A 127 -4.56 31.08 -17.36
CA MET A 127 -3.20 31.12 -16.85
C MET A 127 -2.13 31.29 -17.93
N GLY A 128 -2.54 31.53 -19.18
CA GLY A 128 -1.62 31.69 -20.32
C GLY A 128 -0.74 30.46 -20.58
N LYS A 129 -1.16 29.27 -20.14
CA LYS A 129 -0.42 28.02 -20.31
C LYS A 129 -1.02 27.24 -21.48
N SER A 130 -0.22 26.41 -22.14
CA SER A 130 -0.68 25.59 -23.26
C SER A 130 -1.60 24.43 -22.83
N ARG A 131 -1.59 24.04 -21.55
CA ARG A 131 -2.29 22.87 -21.00
C ARG A 131 -2.76 23.16 -19.58
N GLY A 132 -3.85 22.53 -19.14
CA GLY A 132 -4.42 22.76 -17.81
C GLY A 132 -3.67 22.09 -16.66
N GLY A 133 -4.40 21.84 -15.57
CA GLY A 133 -3.95 21.29 -14.30
C GLY A 133 -2.84 20.26 -14.41
N ARG A 134 -1.74 20.47 -13.69
CA ARG A 134 -0.58 19.57 -13.75
C ARG A 134 -0.50 18.61 -12.58
N MET A 135 -1.40 18.65 -11.59
CA MET A 135 -1.29 17.73 -10.47
C MET A 135 -2.61 17.21 -9.93
N CYS A 136 -2.55 15.97 -9.47
CA CYS A 136 -3.59 15.38 -8.65
C CYS A 136 -3.00 14.47 -7.56
N PHE A 137 -3.77 14.32 -6.50
CA PHE A 137 -3.57 13.33 -5.46
C PHE A 137 -4.67 12.27 -5.55
N TYR A 138 -4.27 11.04 -5.32
CA TYR A 138 -5.16 9.94 -4.98
C TYR A 138 -4.83 9.48 -3.57
N ILE A 139 -5.79 9.60 -2.66
CA ILE A 139 -5.63 9.17 -1.26
C ILE A 139 -6.37 7.87 -1.05
N ASN A 140 -5.68 6.88 -0.48
CA ASN A 140 -6.28 5.58 -0.23
C ASN A 140 -7.33 5.68 0.88
N GLU A 141 -8.56 5.28 0.55
CA GLU A 141 -9.69 5.31 1.47
C GLU A 141 -9.49 4.43 2.70
N ARG A 142 -8.64 3.39 2.59
CA ARG A 142 -8.32 2.50 3.72
C ARG A 142 -7.39 3.15 4.73
N TRP A 143 -6.66 4.20 4.34
CA TRP A 143 -5.76 4.93 5.21
C TRP A 143 -6.43 6.15 5.82
N CYS A 144 -7.11 6.95 4.99
CA CYS A 144 -7.70 8.22 5.40
C CYS A 144 -8.91 8.56 4.55
N THR A 145 -10.02 8.91 5.20
CA THR A 145 -11.22 9.47 4.55
C THR A 145 -11.40 10.96 4.89
N ASP A 146 -10.89 11.41 6.05
CA ASP A 146 -10.91 12.83 6.45
C ASP A 146 -9.73 13.57 5.81
N VAL A 147 -9.95 14.00 4.57
CA VAL A 147 -8.98 14.79 3.79
C VAL A 147 -9.55 16.18 3.53
N THR A 148 -8.74 17.19 3.82
CA THR A 148 -9.08 18.60 3.63
C THR A 148 -8.06 19.26 2.71
N VAL A 149 -8.52 19.93 1.66
CA VAL A 149 -7.63 20.70 0.79
C VAL A 149 -7.31 22.01 1.48
N LEU A 150 -6.04 22.21 1.87
CA LEU A 150 -5.60 23.41 2.57
C LEU A 150 -5.41 24.58 1.61
N LYS A 151 -4.71 24.33 0.50
CA LYS A 151 -4.34 25.37 -0.45
C LYS A 151 -4.08 24.79 -1.83
N LYS A 152 -4.56 25.48 -2.86
CA LYS A 152 -4.17 25.26 -4.25
C LYS A 152 -3.39 26.49 -4.71
N MET A 153 -2.16 26.28 -5.15
CA MET A 153 -1.29 27.31 -5.69
C MET A 153 -1.10 27.02 -7.17
N CYS A 154 -1.46 27.97 -8.01
CA CYS A 154 -1.24 27.83 -9.43
C CYS A 154 -0.67 29.13 -9.98
N CYS A 155 0.66 29.22 -9.96
CA CYS A 155 1.42 30.31 -10.51
C CYS A 155 2.08 29.85 -11.82
N SER A 156 2.53 30.79 -12.66
CA SER A 156 3.34 30.49 -13.85
C SER A 156 4.57 29.64 -13.47
N ASP A 157 5.17 30.01 -12.34
CA ASP A 157 6.50 29.53 -11.93
C ASP A 157 6.46 28.33 -10.98
N LEU A 158 5.32 28.13 -10.33
CA LEU A 158 5.14 27.11 -9.30
C LEU A 158 3.70 26.67 -9.26
N GLU A 159 3.50 25.36 -9.31
CA GLU A 159 2.20 24.77 -9.02
C GLU A 159 2.35 23.93 -7.75
N ALA A 160 1.40 24.05 -6.83
CA ALA A 160 1.41 23.26 -5.62
C ALA A 160 -0.01 22.96 -5.09
N LEU A 161 -0.19 21.76 -4.56
CA LEU A 161 -1.43 21.30 -3.95
C LEU A 161 -1.11 20.83 -2.54
N PHE A 162 -1.79 21.42 -1.57
CA PHE A 162 -1.63 21.14 -0.15
C PHE A 162 -2.91 20.47 0.35
N ILE A 163 -2.78 19.26 0.87
CA ILE A 163 -3.88 18.51 1.49
C ILE A 163 -3.47 18.09 2.91
N ASN A 164 -4.44 18.11 3.81
CA ASN A 164 -4.29 17.63 5.17
C ASN A 164 -5.15 16.38 5.35
N CYS A 165 -4.51 15.28 5.74
CA CYS A 165 -5.10 13.96 5.88
C CYS A 165 -5.06 13.54 7.36
N LYS A 166 -6.19 13.11 7.91
CA LYS A 166 -6.26 12.50 9.24
C LYS A 166 -6.51 10.99 9.13
N PRO A 167 -5.45 10.16 9.21
CA PRO A 167 -5.60 8.73 9.05
C PRO A 167 -6.31 8.08 10.23
N PHE A 168 -6.92 6.92 9.97
CA PHE A 168 -7.57 6.12 11.01
C PHE A 168 -6.59 5.62 12.08
N TYR A 169 -5.36 5.36 11.65
CA TYR A 169 -4.29 4.88 12.51
C TYR A 169 -3.13 5.85 12.41
N SER A 170 -3.04 6.76 13.38
CA SER A 170 -1.90 7.64 13.54
C SER A 170 -1.04 7.18 14.73
N PRO A 171 0.31 7.28 14.66
CA PRO A 171 1.15 7.14 15.83
C PRO A 171 0.75 8.18 16.89
N ARG A 172 0.95 7.87 18.17
CA ARG A 172 0.58 8.76 19.31
C ARG A 172 1.11 10.21 19.17
N GLU A 173 2.20 10.39 18.44
CA GLU A 173 2.89 11.67 18.28
C GLU A 173 2.33 12.55 17.15
N PHE A 174 1.61 11.97 16.18
CA PHE A 174 1.12 12.68 15.00
C PHE A 174 -0.38 12.52 14.88
N CYS A 175 -1.13 13.62 14.83
CA CYS A 175 -2.59 13.57 14.68
C CYS A 175 -3.06 13.73 13.23
N SER A 176 -2.22 14.29 12.36
CA SER A 176 -2.53 14.57 10.97
C SER A 176 -1.27 14.65 10.12
N PHE A 177 -1.42 14.43 8.82
CA PHE A 177 -0.36 14.50 7.83
C PHE A 177 -0.71 15.58 6.80
N ILE A 178 0.20 16.54 6.60
CA ILE A 178 0.08 17.49 5.52
C ILE A 178 0.90 16.97 4.34
N LEU A 179 0.22 16.61 3.25
CA LEU A 179 0.86 16.21 2.00
C LEU A 179 0.89 17.40 1.06
N VAL A 180 2.06 17.64 0.48
CA VAL A 180 2.30 18.75 -0.43
C VAL A 180 2.90 18.21 -1.72
N SER A 181 2.23 18.46 -2.83
CA SER A 181 2.76 18.22 -4.17
C SER A 181 3.22 19.55 -4.72
N VAL A 182 4.43 19.59 -5.26
CA VAL A 182 5.02 20.79 -5.85
C VAL A 182 5.59 20.43 -7.21
N TYR A 183 5.18 21.16 -8.23
CA TYR A 183 5.71 21.06 -9.58
C TYR A 183 6.37 22.38 -9.97
N ILE A 184 7.63 22.28 -10.37
CA ILE A 184 8.43 23.39 -10.89
C ILE A 184 8.66 23.13 -12.39
N PRO A 185 8.14 23.98 -13.29
CA PRO A 185 8.32 23.80 -14.71
C PRO A 185 9.80 23.97 -15.11
N PRO A 186 10.30 23.21 -16.09
CA PRO A 186 11.71 23.22 -16.49
C PRO A 186 12.18 24.58 -17.05
N GLN A 187 11.26 25.42 -17.52
CA GLN A 187 11.56 26.77 -18.00
C GLN A 187 12.10 27.68 -16.88
N ASN A 188 11.77 27.39 -15.62
CA ASN A 188 12.12 28.19 -14.45
C ASN A 188 13.26 27.61 -13.62
N THR A 189 13.81 26.46 -13.99
CA THR A 189 14.92 25.84 -13.23
C THR A 189 16.21 26.66 -13.34
N ARG A 190 16.30 27.60 -14.29
CA ARG A 190 17.46 28.50 -14.46
C ARG A 190 17.52 29.67 -13.48
N THR A 191 16.43 29.97 -12.77
CA THR A 191 16.36 31.13 -11.86
C THR A 191 16.33 30.75 -10.38
N LEU A 192 16.31 29.45 -10.06
CA LEU A 192 16.20 28.93 -8.69
C LEU A 192 17.49 28.30 -8.13
N PHE A 193 18.60 28.35 -8.88
CA PHE A 193 19.94 27.91 -8.45
C PHE A 193 21.00 28.94 -8.81
#